data_AF-A0A380FE37-F1
#
_entry.id   AF-A0A380FE37-F1
#
_cell.length_a   1.000
_cell.length_b   1.000
_cell.length_c   1.000
_cell.angle_alpha   90.00
_cell.angle_beta   90.00
_cell.angle_gamma   90.00
#
_symmetry.space_group_name_H-M   'P 1'
#
loop_
_entity.id
_entity.type
_entity.pdbx_description
1 polymer ?
#
loop_
_entity_poly.entity_id
_entity_poly.type
_entity_poly.pdbx_seq_one_letter_code
_entity_poly.pdbx_strand_id
1 'polypeptide(L)'
;MNHEAHGGPVAKSFLENLHIPNFIIENMHINGKYYHPTFLYESLWDIIGFIVLIFIRKHLRVGDTLCLYLIWYSIGRFFVEGLRTDSLMLTEHIRVAQVMSVVLIIVGIVIMVIRRVKYKAPQYKAVGPLAWPTKKGEVMIVYA
;
A
#
# COMPACT_ATOMS: atom_id res chain seq x y z
N MET A 1 -12.60 -11.83 -16.24
CA MET A 1 -11.91 -11.47 -14.98
C MET A 1 -10.90 -12.58 -14.70
N ASN A 2 -9.68 -12.28 -14.28
CA ASN A 2 -8.68 -13.33 -14.01
C ASN A 2 -8.99 -13.95 -12.64
N HIS A 3 -9.60 -15.13 -12.60
CA HIS A 3 -10.06 -15.83 -11.39
C HIS A 3 -8.91 -16.33 -10.48
N GLU A 4 -7.74 -15.73 -10.57
CA GLU A 4 -6.49 -16.16 -9.93
C GLU A 4 -6.23 -15.50 -8.57
N ALA A 5 -6.94 -14.41 -8.25
CA ALA A 5 -6.75 -13.64 -7.02
C ALA A 5 -8.02 -13.66 -6.18
N HIS A 6 -8.34 -14.83 -5.63
CA HIS A 6 -9.44 -15.02 -4.68
C HIS A 6 -8.92 -15.53 -3.33
N GLY A 7 -9.67 -15.25 -2.27
CA GLY A 7 -9.38 -15.74 -0.93
C GLY A 7 -10.06 -17.08 -0.64
N GLY A 8 -10.12 -17.48 0.63
CA GLY A 8 -10.77 -18.73 1.06
C GLY A 8 -12.27 -18.84 0.70
N PRO A 9 -12.84 -20.05 0.77
CA PRO A 9 -14.25 -20.29 0.45
C PRO A 9 -15.19 -19.66 1.48
N VAL A 10 -16.30 -19.08 1.01
CA VAL A 10 -17.33 -18.40 1.82
C VAL A 10 -18.74 -18.81 1.43
N ALA A 11 -19.69 -18.57 2.34
CA ALA A 11 -21.11 -18.71 2.05
C ALA A 11 -21.59 -17.59 1.11
N LYS A 12 -22.54 -17.89 0.23
CA LYS A 12 -23.18 -16.90 -0.65
C LYS A 12 -23.81 -15.74 0.12
N SER A 13 -24.45 -16.05 1.25
CA SER A 13 -25.08 -15.05 2.13
C SER A 13 -24.09 -14.00 2.64
N PHE A 14 -22.81 -14.35 2.82
CA PHE A 14 -21.78 -13.39 3.20
C PHE A 14 -21.55 -12.33 2.11
N LEU A 15 -21.53 -12.75 0.84
CA LEU A 15 -21.36 -11.84 -0.30
C LEU A 15 -22.61 -10.97 -0.52
N GLU A 16 -23.79 -11.54 -0.32
CA GLU A 16 -25.06 -10.80 -0.42
C GLU A 16 -25.17 -9.72 0.67
N ASN A 17 -24.73 -10.02 1.90
CA ASN A 17 -24.69 -9.05 2.99
C ASN A 17 -23.70 -7.90 2.75
N LEU A 18 -22.71 -8.08 1.87
CA LEU A 18 -21.74 -7.05 1.52
C LEU A 18 -22.33 -5.98 0.58
N HIS A 19 -23.57 -6.17 0.11
CA HIS A 19 -24.27 -5.26 -0.81
C HIS A 19 -23.46 -4.89 -2.06
N ILE A 20 -22.64 -5.83 -2.53
CA ILE A 20 -21.84 -5.67 -3.74
C ILE A 20 -22.67 -6.02 -5.00
N PRO A 21 -22.36 -5.41 -6.16
CA PRO A 21 -23.05 -5.72 -7.41
C PRO A 21 -23.02 -7.22 -7.75
N ASN A 22 -24.14 -7.74 -8.28
CA ASN A 22 -24.27 -9.17 -8.63
C ASN A 22 -23.16 -9.68 -9.55
N PHE A 23 -22.69 -8.86 -10.49
CA PHE A 23 -21.55 -9.20 -11.35
C PHE A 23 -20.30 -9.59 -10.54
N ILE A 24 -20.01 -8.94 -9.41
CA ILE A 24 -18.87 -9.30 -8.57
C ILE A 24 -19.11 -10.64 -7.89
N ILE A 25 -20.33 -10.87 -7.36
CA ILE A 25 -20.70 -12.12 -6.69
C ILE A 25 -20.58 -13.31 -7.65
N GLU A 26 -21.05 -13.15 -8.90
CA GLU A 26 -20.95 -14.17 -9.95
C GLU A 26 -19.50 -14.45 -10.33
N ASN A 27 -18.65 -13.42 -10.42
CA ASN A 27 -17.22 -13.62 -10.71
C ASN A 27 -16.47 -14.34 -9.58
N MET A 28 -16.99 -14.31 -8.34
CA MET A 28 -16.43 -15.05 -7.20
C MET A 28 -16.96 -16.48 -7.09
N HIS A 29 -17.91 -16.87 -7.94
CA HIS A 29 -18.39 -18.24 -8.02
C HIS A 29 -17.48 -19.07 -8.93
N ILE A 30 -16.55 -19.81 -8.32
CA ILE A 30 -15.55 -20.61 -9.03
C ILE A 30 -15.77 -22.08 -8.64
N ASN A 31 -15.93 -22.97 -9.62
CA ASN A 31 -16.07 -24.42 -9.39
C ASN A 31 -17.18 -24.81 -8.36
N GLY A 32 -18.32 -24.11 -8.37
CA GLY A 32 -19.46 -24.43 -7.48
C GLY A 32 -19.34 -23.90 -6.05
N LYS A 33 -18.31 -23.09 -5.74
CA LYS A 33 -18.12 -22.45 -4.44
C LYS A 33 -17.90 -20.95 -4.61
N TYR A 34 -18.32 -20.18 -3.60
CA TYR A 34 -18.05 -18.76 -3.52
C TYR A 34 -16.75 -18.52 -2.74
N TYR A 35 -15.97 -17.53 -3.15
CA TYR A 35 -14.71 -17.16 -2.51
C TYR A 35 -14.70 -15.70 -2.09
N HIS A 36 -13.77 -15.33 -1.22
CA HIS A 36 -13.55 -13.93 -0.84
C HIS A 36 -13.01 -13.11 -2.03
N PRO A 37 -13.62 -11.97 -2.37
CA PRO A 37 -13.13 -11.07 -3.43
C PRO A 37 -11.91 -10.27 -2.94
N THR A 38 -10.78 -10.95 -2.76
CA THR A 38 -9.53 -10.31 -2.27
C THR A 38 -9.10 -9.16 -3.18
N PHE A 39 -9.31 -9.27 -4.49
CA PHE A 39 -9.08 -8.18 -5.43
C PHE A 39 -9.87 -6.89 -5.09
N LEU A 40 -11.13 -7.03 -4.65
CA LEU A 40 -11.94 -5.88 -4.25
C LEU A 40 -11.38 -5.25 -2.98
N TYR A 41 -10.97 -6.07 -2.01
CA TYR A 41 -10.36 -5.59 -0.77
C TYR A 41 -9.02 -4.86 -1.06
N GLU A 42 -8.18 -5.43 -1.92
CA GLU A 42 -6.92 -4.82 -2.38
C GLU A 42 -7.17 -3.46 -3.02
N SER A 43 -8.08 -3.40 -4.00
CA SER A 43 -8.39 -2.16 -4.74
C SER A 43 -8.94 -1.06 -3.83
N LEU A 44 -9.85 -1.41 -2.91
CA LEU A 44 -10.39 -0.47 -1.93
C LEU A 44 -9.30 0.05 -0.99
N TRP A 45 -8.43 -0.83 -0.51
CA TRP A 45 -7.32 -0.46 0.37
C TRP A 45 -6.34 0.50 -0.30
N ASP A 46 -6.00 0.25 -1.57
CA ASP A 46 -5.11 1.11 -2.35
C ASP A 46 -5.74 2.48 -2.64
N ILE A 47 -7.04 2.53 -2.96
CA ILE A 47 -7.76 3.79 -3.17
C ILE A 47 -7.80 4.62 -1.88
N ILE A 48 -8.13 3.99 -0.74
CA ILE A 48 -8.14 4.66 0.57
C ILE A 48 -6.74 5.19 0.90
N GLY A 49 -5.70 4.36 0.73
CA GLY A 49 -4.31 4.75 0.93
C GLY A 49 -3.89 5.92 0.06
N PHE A 50 -4.24 5.89 -1.21
CA PHE A 50 -3.97 6.96 -2.16
C PHE A 50 -4.61 8.29 -1.74
N ILE A 51 -5.89 8.26 -1.38
CA ILE A 51 -6.63 9.43 -0.89
C ILE A 51 -5.94 10.00 0.36
N VAL A 52 -5.73 9.15 1.38
CA VAL A 52 -5.07 9.55 2.65
C VAL A 52 -3.70 10.17 2.38
N LEU A 53 -2.87 9.53 1.55
CA LEU A 53 -1.54 10.00 1.20
C LEU A 53 -1.57 11.36 0.49
N ILE A 54 -2.51 11.60 -0.43
CA ILE A 54 -2.64 12.89 -1.10
C ILE A 54 -3.00 14.02 -0.13
N PHE A 55 -3.95 13.77 0.77
CA PHE A 55 -4.37 14.77 1.75
C PHE A 55 -3.26 15.12 2.73
N ILE A 56 -2.55 14.12 3.25
CA ILE A 56 -1.48 14.33 4.23
C ILE A 56 -0.17 14.80 3.58
N ARG A 57 0.07 14.53 2.29
CA ARG A 57 1.31 14.89 1.56
C ARG A 57 1.76 16.32 1.80
N LYS A 58 0.83 17.27 1.83
CA LYS A 58 1.14 18.69 2.03
C LYS A 58 1.77 18.98 3.40
N HIS A 59 1.53 18.15 4.41
CA HIS A 59 2.06 18.30 5.77
C HIS A 59 3.30 17.44 6.02
N LEU A 60 3.61 16.52 5.11
CA LEU A 60 4.78 15.65 5.21
C LEU A 60 6.05 16.35 4.72
N ARG A 61 7.20 15.87 5.21
CA ARG A 61 8.51 16.28 4.68
C ARG A 61 8.74 15.59 3.34
N VAL A 62 9.54 16.23 2.48
CA VAL A 62 9.90 15.66 1.18
C VAL A 62 10.43 14.25 1.38
N GLY A 63 9.88 13.26 0.68
CA GLY A 63 10.25 11.83 0.77
C GLY A 63 9.61 11.05 1.92
N ASP A 64 8.97 11.66 2.91
CA ASP A 64 8.23 10.92 3.96
C ASP A 64 7.01 10.19 3.37
N THR A 65 6.46 10.73 2.28
CA THR A 65 5.35 10.11 1.53
C THR A 65 5.71 8.73 1.00
N LEU A 66 6.97 8.52 0.56
CA LEU A 66 7.43 7.20 0.12
C LEU A 66 7.49 6.21 1.29
N CYS A 67 8.01 6.65 2.45
CA CYS A 67 8.08 5.80 3.63
C CYS A 67 6.68 5.40 4.12
N LEU A 68 5.75 6.36 4.14
CA LEU A 68 4.36 6.11 4.52
C LEU A 68 3.64 5.20 3.52
N TYR A 69 3.90 5.37 2.22
CA TYR A 69 3.38 4.47 1.20
C TYR A 69 3.88 3.04 1.40
N LEU A 70 5.19 2.85 1.65
CA LEU A 70 5.76 1.52 1.91
C LEU A 70 5.12 0.86 3.14
N ILE A 71 4.95 1.62 4.24
CA ILE A 71 4.29 1.11 5.46
C ILE A 71 2.83 0.75 5.17
N TRP A 72 2.07 1.64 4.53
CA TRP A 72 0.66 1.44 4.22
C TRP A 72 0.41 0.23 3.32
N TYR A 73 1.18 0.11 2.25
CA TYR A 73 1.09 -0.99 1.31
C TYR A 73 1.44 -2.32 1.99
N SER A 74 2.49 -2.31 2.82
CA SER A 74 2.90 -3.50 3.57
C SER A 74 1.82 -3.96 4.56
N ILE A 75 1.12 -3.03 5.22
CA ILE A 75 -0.02 -3.37 6.09
C ILE A 75 -1.12 -4.05 5.28
N GLY A 76 -1.52 -3.46 4.14
CA GLY A 76 -2.53 -4.06 3.26
C GLY A 76 -2.13 -5.45 2.80
N ARG A 77 -0.88 -5.62 2.35
CA ARG A 77 -0.33 -6.90 1.94
C ARG A 77 -0.38 -7.94 3.06
N PHE A 78 -0.07 -7.57 4.29
CA PHE A 78 -0.13 -8.49 5.42
C PHE A 78 -1.54 -9.09 5.62
N PHE A 79 -2.59 -8.27 5.53
CA PHE A 79 -3.97 -8.72 5.69
C PHE A 79 -4.47 -9.52 4.49
N VAL A 80 -4.26 -9.00 3.28
CA VAL A 80 -4.69 -9.65 2.02
C VAL A 80 -4.04 -11.00 1.86
N GLU A 81 -2.75 -11.12 2.17
CA GLU A 81 -2.01 -12.37 2.08
C GLU A 81 -2.58 -13.42 3.04
N GLY A 82 -3.10 -13.02 4.20
CA GLY A 82 -3.77 -13.92 5.13
C GLY A 82 -5.07 -14.52 4.57
N LEU A 83 -5.74 -13.80 3.68
CA LEU A 83 -7.00 -14.23 3.06
C LEU A 83 -6.80 -15.09 1.82
N ARG A 84 -5.68 -14.94 1.11
CA ARG A 84 -5.38 -15.68 -0.12
C ARG A 84 -5.27 -17.18 0.16
N THR A 85 -5.54 -18.02 -0.83
CA THR A 85 -5.29 -19.47 -0.77
C THR A 85 -3.99 -19.85 -1.47
N ASP A 86 -3.61 -19.11 -2.51
CA ASP A 86 -2.48 -19.40 -3.41
C ASP A 86 -1.21 -18.63 -3.06
N SER A 87 -0.84 -18.60 -1.77
CA SER A 87 0.33 -17.86 -1.30
C SER A 87 1.59 -18.70 -1.22
N LEU A 88 2.73 -18.05 -1.46
CA LEU A 88 4.03 -18.66 -1.24
C LEU A 88 4.27 -18.83 0.26
N MET A 89 4.23 -20.07 0.72
CA MET A 89 4.47 -20.45 2.11
C MET A 89 5.98 -20.44 2.39
N LEU A 90 6.40 -19.74 3.44
CA LEU A 90 7.77 -19.83 3.98
C LEU A 90 7.87 -20.97 5.01
N THR A 91 6.77 -21.21 5.73
CA THR A 91 6.61 -22.25 6.75
C THR A 91 5.16 -22.73 6.70
N GLU A 92 4.82 -23.82 7.39
CA GLU A 92 3.45 -24.37 7.44
C GLU A 92 2.37 -23.37 7.86
N HIS A 93 2.74 -22.32 8.61
CA HIS A 93 1.83 -21.30 9.10
C HIS A 93 2.19 -19.87 8.71
N ILE A 94 3.37 -19.65 8.09
CA ILE A 94 3.90 -18.31 7.81
C ILE A 94 4.11 -18.14 6.33
N ARG A 95 3.51 -17.11 5.76
CA ARG A 95 3.63 -16.76 4.33
C ARG A 95 4.80 -15.81 4.13
N VAL A 96 5.54 -15.98 3.03
CA VAL A 96 6.70 -15.14 2.69
C VAL A 96 6.30 -13.66 2.67
N ALA A 97 5.16 -13.35 2.04
CA ALA A 97 4.67 -11.99 1.92
C ALA A 97 4.29 -11.35 3.27
N GLN A 98 3.88 -12.13 4.29
CA GLN A 98 3.66 -11.59 5.64
C GLN A 98 4.98 -11.17 6.30
N VAL A 99 6.02 -12.00 6.18
CA VAL A 99 7.35 -11.68 6.70
C VAL A 99 7.92 -10.44 5.99
N MET A 100 7.85 -10.41 4.67
CA MET A 100 8.30 -9.27 3.86
C MET A 100 7.55 -7.99 4.22
N SER A 101 6.24 -8.08 4.49
CA SER A 101 5.45 -6.94 4.93
C SER A 101 5.94 -6.38 6.27
N VAL A 102 6.21 -7.24 7.25
CA VAL A 102 6.75 -6.81 8.56
C VAL A 102 8.12 -6.18 8.41
N VAL A 103 9.01 -6.78 7.61
CA VAL A 103 10.35 -6.23 7.34
C VAL A 103 10.25 -4.84 6.70
N LEU A 104 9.40 -4.67 5.69
CA LEU A 104 9.22 -3.38 5.01
C LEU A 104 8.63 -2.30 5.93
N ILE A 105 7.71 -2.67 6.84
CA ILE A 105 7.18 -1.75 7.86
C ILE A 105 8.32 -1.26 8.76
N ILE A 106 9.14 -2.18 9.28
CA ILE A 106 10.26 -1.84 10.17
C ILE A 106 11.26 -0.94 9.44
N VAL A 107 11.68 -1.32 8.23
CA VAL A 107 12.61 -0.53 7.41
C VAL A 107 12.04 0.86 7.12
N GLY A 108 10.76 0.95 6.76
CA GLY A 108 10.07 2.22 6.51
C GLY A 108 10.07 3.14 7.74
N ILE A 109 9.79 2.59 8.93
CA ILE A 109 9.81 3.34 10.18
C ILE A 109 11.23 3.81 10.51
N VAL A 110 12.22 2.93 10.41
CA VAL A 110 13.64 3.25 10.71
C VAL A 110 14.13 4.38 9.80
N ILE A 111 13.87 4.30 8.49
CA ILE A 111 14.23 5.36 7.54
C ILE A 111 13.53 6.67 7.91
N MET A 112 12.24 6.62 8.25
CA MET A 112 11.50 7.82 8.63
C MET A 112 12.07 8.48 9.90
N VAL A 113 12.45 7.69 10.91
CA VAL A 113 13.06 8.19 12.16
C VAL A 113 14.43 8.79 11.89
N ILE A 114 15.31 8.10 11.17
CA ILE A 114 16.65 8.60 10.82
C ILE A 114 16.57 9.93 10.09
N ARG A 115 15.62 10.04 9.14
CA ARG A 115 15.42 11.26 8.36
C ARG A 115 14.87 12.40 9.19
N ARG A 116 14.04 12.11 10.19
CA ARG A 116 13.55 13.12 11.14
C ARG A 116 14.67 13.69 12.00
N VAL A 117 15.61 12.85 12.45
CA VAL A 117 16.68 13.24 13.37
C VAL A 117 17.86 13.89 12.65
N LYS A 118 18.36 13.28 11.56
CA LYS A 118 19.62 13.72 10.92
C LYS A 118 19.44 14.78 9.82
N TYR A 119 18.41 14.67 8.99
CA TYR A 119 18.37 15.40 7.72
C TYR A 119 17.49 16.65 7.72
N LYS A 120 16.62 16.84 8.74
CA LYS A 120 15.69 17.99 8.87
C LYS A 120 15.10 18.45 7.53
N ALA A 121 14.61 17.51 6.72
CA ALA A 121 14.10 17.81 5.38
C ALA A 121 12.96 18.84 5.44
N PRO A 122 12.90 19.79 4.48
CA PRO A 122 11.84 20.77 4.42
C PRO A 122 10.48 20.09 4.21
N GLN A 123 9.42 20.75 4.68
CA GLN A 123 8.05 20.32 4.43
C GLN A 123 7.73 20.45 2.94
N TYR A 124 6.84 19.59 2.44
CA TYR A 124 6.42 19.61 1.04
C TYR A 124 5.85 20.97 0.61
N LYS A 125 5.18 21.71 1.50
CA LYS A 125 4.70 23.08 1.24
C LYS A 125 5.82 24.12 1.10
N ALA A 126 6.98 23.87 1.71
CA ALA A 126 8.09 24.81 1.76
C ALA A 126 9.03 24.69 0.55
N VAL A 127 8.96 23.58 -0.18
CA VAL A 127 9.65 23.42 -1.47
C VAL A 127 8.71 23.81 -2.61
N GLY A 128 9.15 24.76 -3.44
CA GLY A 128 8.48 25.09 -4.70
C GLY A 128 8.52 23.92 -5.69
N PRO A 129 7.99 24.11 -6.92
CA PRO A 129 8.16 23.15 -8.01
C PRO A 129 9.64 22.77 -8.12
N LEU A 130 9.95 21.49 -8.37
CA LEU A 130 11.31 21.05 -8.62
C LEU A 130 11.88 21.94 -9.73
N ALA A 131 12.82 22.81 -9.39
CA ALA A 131 13.51 23.60 -10.40
C ALA A 131 14.22 22.59 -11.30
N TRP A 132 13.77 22.50 -12.56
CA TRP A 132 14.46 21.69 -13.53
C TRP A 132 15.93 22.14 -13.54
N PRO A 133 16.92 21.24 -13.57
CA PRO A 133 18.32 21.63 -13.65
C PRO A 133 18.58 22.22 -15.03
N THR A 134 18.13 23.45 -15.26
CA THR A 134 18.50 24.27 -16.39
C THR A 134 19.92 24.76 -16.13
N LYS A 135 20.86 23.91 -16.57
CA LYS A 135 22.32 24.06 -16.66
C LYS A 135 23.15 23.65 -15.43
N LYS A 136 24.01 22.65 -15.67
CA LYS A 136 25.22 22.35 -14.88
C LYS A 136 26.14 23.58 -14.93
N GLY A 137 26.50 24.09 -13.76
CA GLY A 137 27.57 25.08 -13.60
C GLY A 137 27.07 26.44 -13.17
N GLU A 138 26.70 26.57 -11.90
CA GLU A 138 27.15 27.64 -11.00
C GLU A 138 26.50 27.42 -9.64
N VAL A 139 27.32 27.03 -8.67
CA VAL A 139 26.98 27.07 -7.26
C VAL A 139 26.97 28.55 -6.87
N MET A 140 25.82 29.20 -6.98
CA MET A 140 25.62 30.53 -6.38
C MET A 140 24.94 30.33 -5.03
N ILE A 141 25.80 30.40 -4.01
CA ILE A 141 25.43 30.60 -2.62
C ILE A 141 24.62 31.91 -2.56
N VAL A 142 23.35 31.84 -2.17
CA VAL A 142 22.60 33.04 -1.80
C VAL A 142 22.15 32.87 -0.35
N TYR A 143 22.98 33.37 0.56
CA TYR A 143 22.53 33.88 1.85
C TYR A 143 22.22 35.36 1.66
N ALA A 144 20.96 35.75 1.86
CA ALA A 144 20.53 37.05 2.38
C ALA A 144 19.05 36.94 2.76
#